data_AF-A0A2V5HN56-F1
#
_entry.id   AF-A0A2V5HN56-F1
#
_cell.length_a   1.000
_cell.length_b   1.000
_cell.length_c   1.000
_cell.angle_alpha   90.00
_cell.angle_beta   90.00
_cell.angle_gamma   90.00
#
_symmetry.space_group_name_H-M   'P 1'
#
loop_
_entity.id
_entity.type
_entity.pdbx_description
1 polymer ?
#
loop_
_entity_poly.entity_id
_entity_poly.type
_entity_poly.pdbx_seq_one_letter_code
_entity_poly.pdbx_strand_id
1 'polypeptide(L)'
;MPFLQAIPPHSRGRLLHPAAPACPAVALGYPLPLTEYPFDTVRAMENLLLTGQRARFPSVTLIFAHGGGAMPYLATRIAGLASMEFMGGRSVADSVAQLAGYYFETASATSAVQLAALKSFLGAGTILTGTDYPYVPSDQIAATLPTIQTNGGFDASEMMGIHAGNALRLFPRVAAVLGVW
;
A
#
# COMPACT_ATOMS: atom_id res chain seq x y z
N MET A 1 -6.42 -15.41 -20.25
CA MET A 1 -6.83 -14.02 -19.95
C MET A 1 -5.90 -13.49 -18.87
N PRO A 2 -5.23 -12.34 -19.05
CA PRO A 2 -4.43 -11.71 -17.99
C PRO A 2 -5.29 -11.39 -16.76
N PHE A 3 -4.77 -11.60 -15.55
CA PHE A 3 -5.51 -11.46 -14.28
C PHE A 3 -6.27 -10.14 -14.15
N LEU A 4 -5.60 -9.00 -14.36
CA LEU A 4 -6.22 -7.67 -14.22
C LEU A 4 -7.37 -7.42 -15.20
N GLN A 5 -7.33 -8.05 -16.38
CA GLN A 5 -8.40 -7.94 -17.38
C GLN A 5 -9.66 -8.74 -16.98
N ALA A 6 -9.50 -9.79 -16.18
CA ALA A 6 -10.61 -10.57 -15.66
C ALA A 6 -11.30 -9.91 -14.45
N ILE A 7 -10.74 -8.80 -13.94
CA ILE A 7 -11.30 -8.07 -12.81
C ILE A 7 -12.39 -7.12 -13.33
N PRO A 8 -13.64 -7.21 -12.81
CA PRO A 8 -14.70 -6.30 -13.20
C PRO A 8 -14.36 -4.84 -12.87
N PRO A 9 -14.79 -3.86 -13.69
CA PRO A 9 -14.75 -2.45 -13.31
C PRO A 9 -15.43 -2.24 -11.97
N HIS A 10 -14.87 -1.40 -11.10
CA HIS A 10 -15.38 -1.14 -9.74
C HIS A 10 -15.43 -2.38 -8.82
N SER A 11 -14.65 -3.42 -9.14
CA SER A 11 -14.49 -4.55 -8.23
C SER A 11 -13.84 -4.12 -6.91
N ARG A 12 -14.17 -4.86 -5.84
CA ARG A 12 -13.68 -4.65 -4.47
C ARG A 12 -12.16 -4.65 -4.36
N GLY A 13 -11.65 -3.98 -3.32
CA GLY A 13 -10.24 -3.91 -3.01
C GLY A 13 -9.57 -5.28 -2.96
N ARG A 14 -8.39 -5.39 -3.56
CA ARG A 14 -7.55 -6.60 -3.51
C ARG A 14 -6.23 -6.31 -2.82
N LEU A 15 -5.93 -7.06 -1.78
CA LEU A 15 -4.64 -6.98 -1.09
C LEU A 15 -3.56 -7.69 -1.92
N LEU A 16 -2.53 -6.95 -2.26
CA LEU A 16 -1.28 -7.46 -2.79
C LEU A 16 -0.32 -7.58 -1.61
N HIS A 17 0.00 -8.83 -1.28
CA HIS A 17 0.92 -9.17 -0.21
C HIS A 17 2.25 -9.58 -0.82
N PRO A 18 3.39 -9.16 -0.23
CA PRO A 18 4.70 -9.55 -0.72
C PRO A 18 4.93 -11.07 -0.61
N ALA A 19 5.82 -11.57 -1.46
CA ALA A 19 6.31 -12.94 -1.39
C ALA A 19 7.84 -12.97 -1.32
N ALA A 20 8.40 -14.16 -1.10
CA ALA A 20 9.84 -14.36 -1.17
C ALA A 20 10.37 -13.95 -2.56
N PRO A 21 11.41 -13.11 -2.64
CA PRO A 21 12.03 -12.79 -3.92
C PRO A 21 12.65 -14.05 -4.53
N ALA A 22 12.72 -14.09 -5.87
CA ALA A 22 13.34 -15.21 -6.58
C ALA A 22 14.83 -15.41 -6.26
N CYS A 23 15.51 -14.36 -5.79
CA CYS A 23 16.91 -14.40 -5.37
C CYS A 23 17.00 -14.21 -3.84
N PRO A 24 16.95 -15.27 -3.01
CA PRO A 24 16.94 -15.14 -1.56
C PRO A 24 18.29 -14.67 -0.97
N ALA A 25 19.37 -14.74 -1.75
CA ALA A 25 20.70 -14.32 -1.31
C ALA A 25 20.77 -12.83 -0.95
N VAL A 26 19.87 -12.00 -1.49
CA VAL A 26 19.75 -10.57 -1.16
C VAL A 26 19.46 -10.32 0.32
N ALA A 27 18.90 -11.30 1.02
CA ALA A 27 18.56 -11.20 2.44
C ALA A 27 19.77 -11.35 3.36
N LEU A 28 20.95 -11.71 2.85
CA LEU A 28 22.20 -11.83 3.61
C LEU A 28 22.09 -12.77 4.84
N GLY A 29 21.21 -13.77 4.77
CA GLY A 29 20.95 -14.72 5.87
C GLY A 29 19.94 -14.23 6.92
N TYR A 30 19.38 -13.02 6.78
CA TYR A 30 18.30 -12.53 7.64
C TYR A 30 16.92 -13.01 7.16
N PRO A 31 15.90 -13.00 8.05
CA PRO A 31 14.52 -13.34 7.66
C PRO A 31 14.00 -12.42 6.55
N LEU A 32 13.39 -13.00 5.51
CA LEU A 32 12.85 -12.26 4.36
C LEU A 32 11.85 -11.13 4.72
N PRO A 33 10.97 -11.29 5.73
CA PRO A 33 10.06 -10.21 6.12
C PRO A 33 10.75 -8.92 6.58
N LEU A 34 12.02 -9.00 7.01
CA LEU A 34 12.76 -7.86 7.58
C LEU A 34 12.86 -6.68 6.59
N THR A 35 13.28 -6.98 5.36
CA THR A 35 13.55 -5.95 4.33
C THR A 35 12.97 -6.38 2.99
N GLU A 36 13.12 -7.66 2.63
CA GLU A 36 12.83 -8.12 1.27
C GLU A 36 11.35 -8.07 0.91
N TYR A 37 10.45 -8.32 1.87
CA TYR A 37 9.01 -8.25 1.65
C TYR A 37 8.54 -6.80 1.34
N PRO A 38 8.87 -5.78 2.15
CA PRO A 38 8.64 -4.39 1.78
C PRO A 38 9.19 -3.99 0.40
N PHE A 39 10.37 -4.48 0.02
CA PHE A 39 10.94 -4.20 -1.30
C PHE A 39 10.30 -5.02 -2.43
N ASP A 40 9.73 -6.19 -2.15
CA ASP A 40 8.92 -6.94 -3.10
C ASP A 40 7.64 -6.20 -3.46
N THR A 41 6.99 -5.60 -2.46
CA THR A 41 5.86 -4.68 -2.63
C THR A 41 6.22 -3.48 -3.52
N VAL A 42 7.40 -2.87 -3.32
CA VAL A 42 7.91 -1.79 -4.19
C VAL A 42 8.07 -2.27 -5.63
N ARG A 43 8.75 -3.41 -5.84
CA ARG A 43 8.97 -4.00 -7.16
C ARG A 43 7.65 -4.34 -7.88
N ALA A 44 6.63 -4.79 -7.16
CA ALA A 44 5.31 -5.04 -7.74
C ALA A 44 4.65 -3.76 -8.26
N MET A 45 4.69 -2.66 -7.50
CA MET A 45 4.18 -1.36 -7.94
C MET A 45 4.98 -0.75 -9.09
N GLU A 46 6.31 -0.85 -9.03
CA GLU A 46 7.20 -0.46 -10.14
C GLU A 46 6.84 -1.21 -11.42
N ASN A 47 6.63 -2.53 -11.32
CA ASN A 47 6.24 -3.34 -12.47
C ASN A 47 4.90 -2.87 -13.05
N LEU A 48 3.89 -2.63 -12.22
CA LEU A 48 2.58 -2.13 -12.67
C LEU A 48 2.68 -0.76 -13.36
N LEU A 49 3.53 0.12 -12.86
CA LEU A 49 3.81 1.42 -13.47
C LEU A 49 4.49 1.23 -14.82
N LEU A 50 5.68 0.60 -14.83
CA LEU A 50 6.58 0.52 -15.99
C LEU A 50 6.01 -0.30 -17.14
N THR A 51 5.17 -1.29 -16.85
CA THR A 51 4.45 -2.06 -17.88
C THR A 51 3.15 -1.38 -18.33
N GLY A 52 2.78 -0.23 -17.73
CA GLY A 52 1.58 0.53 -18.07
C GLY A 52 0.27 -0.10 -17.58
N GLN A 53 0.35 -1.16 -16.77
CA GLN A 53 -0.83 -1.87 -16.27
C GLN A 53 -1.68 -0.99 -15.34
N ARG A 54 -1.04 -0.14 -14.52
CA ARG A 54 -1.77 0.80 -13.67
C ARG A 54 -2.61 1.79 -14.51
N ALA A 55 -2.02 2.35 -15.56
CA ALA A 55 -2.71 3.26 -16.48
C ALA A 55 -3.80 2.55 -17.29
N ARG A 56 -3.60 1.28 -17.67
CA ARG A 56 -4.57 0.49 -18.43
C ARG A 56 -5.79 0.06 -17.60
N PHE A 57 -5.61 -0.17 -16.30
CA PHE A 57 -6.67 -0.65 -15.40
C PHE A 57 -6.89 0.30 -14.20
N PRO A 58 -7.21 1.59 -14.44
CA PRO A 58 -7.28 2.59 -13.37
C PRO A 58 -8.46 2.37 -12.41
N SER A 59 -9.48 1.61 -12.84
CA SER A 59 -10.65 1.27 -12.02
C SER A 59 -10.43 0.10 -11.07
N VAL A 60 -9.29 -0.58 -11.15
CA VAL A 60 -8.96 -1.71 -10.26
C VAL A 60 -8.39 -1.16 -8.96
N THR A 61 -9.08 -1.41 -7.84
CA THR A 61 -8.60 -1.00 -6.52
C THR A 61 -7.64 -2.04 -5.95
N LEU A 62 -6.37 -1.65 -5.82
CA LEU A 62 -5.34 -2.46 -5.16
C LEU A 62 -4.96 -1.86 -3.81
N ILE A 63 -4.76 -2.75 -2.84
CA ILE A 63 -4.29 -2.46 -1.49
C ILE A 63 -2.89 -3.07 -1.38
N PHE A 64 -1.88 -2.31 -0.96
CA PHE A 64 -0.54 -2.84 -0.71
C PHE A 64 -0.25 -2.94 0.79
N ALA A 65 0.40 -4.04 1.14
CA ALA A 65 0.77 -4.34 2.51
C ALA A 65 1.89 -3.43 3.05
N HIS A 66 2.00 -3.36 4.38
CA HIS A 66 3.14 -2.83 5.12
C HIS A 66 3.51 -1.39 4.76
N GLY A 67 2.51 -0.51 4.63
CA GLY A 67 2.68 0.89 4.25
C GLY A 67 3.13 1.10 2.80
N GLY A 68 2.95 0.10 1.93
CA GLY A 68 3.52 0.11 0.58
C GLY A 68 5.04 -0.08 0.56
N GLY A 69 5.61 -0.63 1.64
CA GLY A 69 7.04 -0.79 1.84
C GLY A 69 7.78 0.56 1.79
N ALA A 70 8.79 0.67 0.94
CA ALA A 70 9.54 1.91 0.77
C ALA A 70 8.98 2.84 -0.31
N MET A 71 7.80 2.55 -0.88
CA MET A 71 7.26 3.31 -2.01
C MET A 71 7.04 4.80 -1.72
N PRO A 72 6.46 5.22 -0.58
CA PRO A 72 6.31 6.65 -0.27
C PRO A 72 7.62 7.43 -0.33
N TYR A 73 8.73 6.78 0.03
CA TYR A 73 10.07 7.37 -0.03
C TYR A 73 10.68 7.32 -1.44
N LEU A 74 10.48 6.22 -2.17
CA LEU A 74 11.13 5.98 -3.46
C LEU A 74 10.37 6.53 -4.68
N ALA A 75 9.09 6.91 -4.54
CA ALA A 75 8.22 7.24 -5.67
C ALA A 75 8.82 8.29 -6.63
N THR A 76 9.34 9.41 -6.11
CA THR A 76 9.94 10.46 -6.94
C THR A 76 11.22 9.98 -7.64
N ARG A 77 12.02 9.15 -6.98
CA ARG A 77 13.22 8.53 -7.60
C ARG A 77 12.80 7.63 -8.76
N ILE A 78 11.84 6.73 -8.52
CA ILE A 78 11.33 5.81 -9.55
C ILE A 78 10.76 6.59 -10.73
N ALA A 79 9.95 7.61 -10.47
CA ALA A 79 9.36 8.46 -11.49
C ALA A 79 10.41 9.22 -12.32
N GLY A 80 11.48 9.73 -11.69
CA GLY A 80 12.58 10.40 -12.38
C GLY A 80 13.42 9.47 -13.26
N LEU A 81 13.57 8.19 -12.88
CA LEU A 81 14.20 7.20 -13.76
C LEU A 81 13.25 6.81 -14.91
N ALA A 82 11.96 6.64 -14.61
CA ALA A 82 10.95 6.31 -15.60
C ALA A 82 10.76 7.41 -16.68
N SER A 83 11.15 8.66 -16.38
CA SER A 83 11.11 9.76 -17.35
C SER A 83 12.28 9.80 -18.33
N MET A 84 13.31 8.98 -18.13
CA MET A 84 14.40 8.86 -19.09
C MET A 84 13.91 8.13 -20.34
N GLU A 85 14.35 8.55 -21.53
CA GLU A 85 13.87 7.98 -22.80
C GLU A 85 14.07 6.46 -22.88
N PHE A 86 15.20 5.95 -22.39
CA PHE A 86 15.47 4.50 -22.38
C PHE A 86 14.56 3.70 -21.44
N MET A 87 13.86 4.36 -20.51
CA MET A 87 12.86 3.78 -19.62
C MET A 87 11.42 4.05 -20.07
N GLY A 88 11.23 4.70 -21.22
CA GLY A 88 9.93 4.99 -21.82
C GLY A 88 9.47 6.45 -21.72
N GLY A 89 10.29 7.37 -21.21
CA GLY A 89 10.02 8.81 -21.30
C GLY A 89 8.74 9.26 -20.59
N ARG A 90 8.38 8.63 -19.47
CA ARG A 90 7.11 8.88 -18.75
C ARG A 90 7.11 10.24 -18.04
N SER A 91 5.94 10.85 -17.91
CA SER A 91 5.75 12.02 -17.05
C SER A 91 6.05 11.68 -15.59
N VAL A 92 6.92 12.47 -14.94
CA VAL A 92 7.26 12.30 -13.52
C VAL A 92 6.01 12.47 -12.65
N ALA A 93 5.23 13.53 -12.91
CA ALA A 93 4.01 13.84 -12.16
C ALA A 93 2.97 12.71 -12.29
N ASP A 94 2.74 12.21 -13.50
CA ASP A 94 1.76 11.14 -13.72
C ASP A 94 2.22 9.81 -13.12
N SER A 95 3.54 9.56 -13.10
CA SER A 95 4.11 8.37 -12.48
C SER A 95 3.94 8.41 -10.96
N VAL A 96 4.23 9.54 -10.32
CA VAL A 96 3.99 9.73 -8.88
C VAL A 96 2.49 9.60 -8.57
N ALA A 97 1.61 10.22 -9.35
CA ALA A 97 0.16 10.12 -9.17
C ALA A 97 -0.35 8.67 -9.31
N GLN A 98 0.19 7.90 -10.26
CA GLN A 98 -0.14 6.48 -10.40
C GLN A 98 0.32 5.63 -9.21
N LEU A 99 1.52 5.90 -8.67
CA LEU A 99 2.05 5.22 -7.49
C LEU A 99 1.33 5.61 -6.20
N ALA A 100 0.84 6.85 -6.10
CA ALA A 100 0.03 7.34 -4.98
C ALA A 100 -1.45 6.93 -5.07
N GLY A 101 -1.92 6.48 -6.25
CA GLY A 101 -3.32 6.14 -6.50
C GLY A 101 -3.79 4.80 -5.92
N TYR A 102 -3.02 4.17 -5.02
CA TYR A 102 -3.36 2.90 -4.36
C TYR A 102 -3.86 3.14 -2.92
N TYR A 103 -4.31 2.07 -2.27
CA TYR A 103 -4.52 2.03 -0.83
C TYR A 103 -3.36 1.33 -0.16
N PHE A 104 -2.86 1.81 0.98
CA PHE A 104 -1.86 1.10 1.77
C PHE A 104 -2.44 0.74 3.15
N GLU A 105 -2.17 -0.48 3.62
CA GLU A 105 -2.48 -0.88 4.99
C GLU A 105 -1.26 -0.75 5.91
N THR A 106 -1.46 -0.51 7.20
CA THR A 106 -0.41 -0.06 8.14
C THR A 106 0.28 -1.16 8.95
N ALA A 107 0.11 -2.44 8.63
CA ALA A 107 0.76 -3.51 9.37
C ALA A 107 2.27 -3.26 9.47
N SER A 108 2.79 -3.24 10.70
CA SER A 108 4.20 -2.93 10.98
C SER A 108 4.72 -1.59 10.42
N ALA A 109 3.82 -0.68 10.03
CA ALA A 109 4.11 0.64 9.46
C ALA A 109 3.47 1.78 10.27
N THR A 110 3.74 1.79 11.59
CA THR A 110 3.08 2.67 12.57
C THR A 110 3.98 3.74 13.19
N SER A 111 5.25 3.84 12.78
CA SER A 111 6.13 4.90 13.27
C SER A 111 5.71 6.28 12.75
N ALA A 112 6.06 7.35 13.47
CA ALA A 112 5.75 8.72 13.05
C ALA A 112 6.31 9.06 11.65
N VAL A 113 7.51 8.56 11.32
CA VAL A 113 8.12 8.76 10.00
C VAL A 113 7.32 8.08 8.90
N GLN A 114 6.92 6.83 9.12
CA GLN A 114 6.11 6.07 8.14
C GLN A 114 4.75 6.74 7.96
N LEU A 115 4.05 7.10 9.03
CA LEU A 115 2.71 7.68 8.96
C LEU A 115 2.73 9.09 8.34
N ALA A 116 3.75 9.90 8.62
CA ALA A 116 3.93 11.19 7.96
C ALA A 116 4.15 11.02 6.44
N ALA A 117 4.99 10.04 6.05
CA ALA A 117 5.20 9.73 4.63
C ALA A 117 3.92 9.24 3.96
N LEU A 118 3.14 8.36 4.61
CA LEU A 118 1.85 7.88 4.12
C LEU A 118 0.85 9.02 3.94
N LYS A 119 0.70 9.87 4.96
CA LYS A 119 -0.21 11.02 4.93
C LYS A 119 0.16 11.99 3.80
N SER A 120 1.45 12.28 3.64
CA SER A 120 1.94 13.17 2.58
C SER A 120 1.83 12.56 1.17
N PHE A 121 2.00 11.24 1.04
CA PHE A 121 2.06 10.58 -0.26
C PHE A 121 0.68 10.20 -0.79
N LEU A 122 -0.19 9.66 0.07
CA LEU A 122 -1.50 9.14 -0.31
C LEU A 122 -2.67 10.06 0.08
N GLY A 123 -2.49 10.86 1.14
CA GLY A 123 -3.60 11.40 1.92
C GLY A 123 -4.24 10.35 2.85
N ALA A 124 -4.95 10.80 3.88
CA ALA A 124 -5.53 9.90 4.89
C ALA A 124 -6.68 9.02 4.37
N GLY A 125 -7.34 9.40 3.27
CA GLY A 125 -8.53 8.73 2.74
C GLY A 125 -8.28 7.33 2.14
N THR A 126 -7.02 6.97 1.92
CA THR A 126 -6.60 5.70 1.31
C THR A 126 -5.64 4.90 2.20
N ILE A 127 -5.45 5.33 3.45
CA ILE A 127 -4.71 4.58 4.48
C ILE A 127 -5.69 3.66 5.20
N LEU A 128 -5.32 2.39 5.38
CA LEU A 128 -6.11 1.37 6.06
C LEU A 128 -5.36 0.85 7.28
N THR A 129 -6.06 0.50 8.36
CA THR A 129 -5.41 -0.23 9.46
C THR A 129 -5.26 -1.71 9.11
N GLY A 130 -4.08 -2.27 9.37
CA GLY A 130 -3.82 -3.71 9.34
C GLY A 130 -2.84 -4.13 10.43
N THR A 131 -2.86 -5.41 10.78
CA THR A 131 -2.14 -5.96 11.95
C THR A 131 -1.15 -7.06 11.62
N ASP A 132 -1.33 -7.73 10.47
CA ASP A 132 -0.53 -8.90 10.03
C ASP A 132 -0.56 -10.09 11.03
N TYR A 133 -1.69 -10.25 11.72
CA TYR A 133 -1.99 -11.47 12.48
C TYR A 133 -2.10 -12.68 11.52
N PRO A 134 -1.54 -13.86 11.85
CA PRO A 134 -0.89 -14.24 13.10
C PRO A 134 0.65 -14.09 13.11
N TYR A 135 1.25 -13.45 12.10
CA TYR A 135 2.70 -13.29 12.03
C TYR A 135 3.23 -12.25 13.02
N VAL A 136 2.45 -11.19 13.25
CA VAL A 136 2.66 -10.27 14.37
C VAL A 136 1.98 -10.83 15.62
N PRO A 137 2.72 -11.01 16.74
CA PRO A 137 2.17 -11.48 18.00
C PRO A 137 1.03 -10.60 18.54
N SER A 138 0.03 -11.23 19.17
CA SER A 138 -1.19 -10.54 19.64
C SER A 138 -0.94 -9.46 20.67
N ASP A 139 0.09 -9.59 21.50
CA ASP A 139 0.52 -8.60 22.47
C ASP A 139 1.05 -7.31 21.81
N GLN A 140 1.62 -7.42 20.60
CA GLN A 140 2.05 -6.26 19.81
C GLN A 140 0.89 -5.58 19.07
N ILE A 141 -0.14 -6.36 18.67
CA ILE A 141 -1.30 -5.85 17.92
C ILE A 141 -2.14 -4.86 18.73
N ALA A 142 -2.27 -5.06 20.04
CA ALA A 142 -3.10 -4.20 20.89
C ALA A 142 -2.68 -2.72 20.85
N ALA A 143 -1.39 -2.47 20.60
CA ALA A 143 -0.84 -1.12 20.52
C ALA A 143 -1.00 -0.48 19.12
N THR A 144 -1.40 -1.21 18.07
CA THR A 144 -1.39 -0.71 16.67
C THR A 144 -2.20 0.58 16.49
N LEU A 145 -3.49 0.57 16.84
CA LEU A 145 -4.37 1.74 16.67
C LEU A 145 -3.97 2.92 17.57
N PRO A 146 -3.71 2.73 18.88
CA PRO A 146 -3.16 3.80 19.72
C PRO A 146 -1.88 4.41 19.13
N THR A 147 -0.96 3.57 18.63
CA THR A 147 0.28 4.03 18.03
C THR A 147 0.03 4.86 16.77
N ILE A 148 -0.88 4.43 15.88
CA ILE A 148 -1.24 5.19 14.68
C ILE A 148 -1.83 6.55 15.06
N GLN A 149 -2.72 6.59 16.06
CA GLN A 149 -3.33 7.83 16.53
C GLN A 149 -2.31 8.80 17.12
N THR A 150 -1.40 8.30 17.98
CA THR A 150 -0.38 9.12 18.63
C THR A 150 0.67 9.63 17.64
N ASN A 151 1.13 8.78 16.73
CA ASN A 151 2.25 9.09 15.84
C ASN A 151 1.84 9.76 14.53
N GLY A 152 0.60 9.58 14.08
CA GLY A 152 0.20 9.90 12.71
C GLY A 152 -0.17 11.36 12.46
N GLY A 153 -0.39 12.16 13.50
CA GLY A 153 -0.84 13.55 13.35
C GLY A 153 -2.13 13.67 12.54
N PHE A 154 -3.02 12.69 12.69
CA PHE A 154 -4.32 12.63 12.02
C PHE A 154 -5.38 13.34 12.86
N ASP A 155 -6.29 14.07 12.20
CA ASP A 155 -7.47 14.59 12.89
C ASP A 155 -8.49 13.47 13.19
N ALA A 156 -9.55 13.83 13.92
CA ALA A 156 -10.56 12.85 14.33
C ALA A 156 -11.28 12.19 13.13
N SER A 157 -11.53 12.93 12.06
CA SER A 157 -12.20 12.43 10.85
C SER A 157 -11.28 11.50 10.07
N GLU A 158 -10.01 11.89 9.91
CA GLU A 158 -8.96 11.07 9.30
C GLU A 158 -8.78 9.75 10.07
N MET A 159 -8.71 9.80 11.41
CA MET A 159 -8.59 8.59 12.24
C MET A 159 -9.81 7.68 12.16
N MET A 160 -11.03 8.22 12.10
CA MET A 160 -12.24 7.42 11.85
C MET A 160 -12.17 6.69 10.51
N GLY A 161 -11.64 7.36 9.48
CA GLY A 161 -11.35 6.77 8.18
C GLY A 161 -10.34 5.62 8.29
N ILE A 162 -9.18 5.87 8.89
CA ILE A 162 -8.07 4.91 9.00
C ILE A 162 -8.47 3.69 9.84
N HIS A 163 -9.19 3.90 10.92
CA HIS A 163 -9.61 2.85 11.84
C HIS A 163 -10.50 1.81 11.16
N ALA A 164 -11.49 2.26 10.37
CA ALA A 164 -12.39 1.35 9.66
C ALA A 164 -13.08 1.97 8.44
N GLY A 165 -13.38 3.27 8.45
CA GLY A 165 -14.23 3.89 7.43
C GLY A 165 -13.72 3.70 5.99
N ASN A 166 -12.41 3.83 5.77
CA ASN A 166 -11.79 3.63 4.47
C ASN A 166 -11.91 2.17 4.01
N ALA A 167 -11.72 1.20 4.90
CA ALA A 167 -11.85 -0.22 4.58
C ALA A 167 -13.31 -0.60 4.29
N LEU A 168 -14.27 -0.09 5.07
CA LEU A 168 -15.69 -0.39 4.90
C LEU A 168 -16.23 0.09 3.54
N ARG A 169 -15.71 1.20 3.00
CA ARG A 169 -16.03 1.66 1.63
C ARG A 169 -15.56 0.67 0.56
N LEU A 170 -14.44 -0.02 0.78
CA LEU A 170 -13.90 -1.02 -0.16
C LEU A 170 -14.59 -2.39 -0.06
N PHE A 171 -15.14 -2.69 1.13
CA PHE A 171 -15.75 -3.98 1.44
C PHE A 171 -17.22 -3.83 1.90
N PRO A 172 -18.12 -3.39 1.02
CA PRO A 172 -19.52 -3.11 1.37
C PRO A 172 -20.28 -4.32 1.94
N ARG A 173 -19.93 -5.55 1.53
CA ARG A 173 -20.53 -6.74 2.16
C ARG A 173 -20.15 -6.89 3.63
N VAL A 174 -18.93 -6.49 4.02
CA VAL A 174 -18.50 -6.51 5.43
C VAL A 174 -19.27 -5.45 6.21
N ALA A 175 -19.39 -4.23 5.66
CA ALA A 175 -20.21 -3.17 6.25
C ALA A 175 -21.66 -3.62 6.50
N ALA A 176 -22.27 -4.32 5.53
CA ALA A 176 -23.60 -4.89 5.66
C ALA A 176 -23.74 -5.94 6.75
N VAL A 177 -22.77 -6.86 6.87
CA VAL A 177 -22.78 -7.88 7.93
C VAL A 177 -22.61 -7.25 9.30
N LEU A 178 -21.81 -6.19 9.41
CA LEU A 178 -21.54 -5.49 10.67
C LEU A 178 -22.64 -4.46 11.04
N GLY A 179 -23.60 -4.19 10.16
CA GLY A 179 -24.69 -3.22 10.43
C GLY A 179 -24.23 -1.76 10.47
N VAL A 180 -23.15 -1.41 9.76
CA VAL A 180 -22.55 -0.07 9.74
C VAL A 180 -22.71 0.54 8.35
N TRP A 181 -23.88 1.13 8.08
CA TRP A 181 -24.19 1.90 6.88
C TRP A 181 -24.71 3.28 7.24
#